data_AF-A0A094WMH0-F1
#
_entry.id   AF-A0A094WMH0-F1
#
_cell.length_a   1.000
_cell.length_b   1.000
_cell.length_c   1.000
_cell.angle_alpha   90.00
_cell.angle_beta   90.00
_cell.angle_gamma   90.00
#
_symmetry.space_group_name_H-M   'P 1'
#
loop_
_entity.id
_entity.type
_entity.pdbx_description
1 polymer ?
#
loop_
_entity_poly.entity_id
_entity_poly.type
_entity_poly.pdbx_seq_one_letter_code
_entity_poly.pdbx_strand_id
1 'polypeptide(L)'
;MGALNYPLPYFSIEEISVISISKQIIYSSTLFLFLIIFTVLLNNLIALLTDSNIMSLGLSVIIAVSFNLAVTQYGLLSSIAHVLPFTYLNSSAVIDGTIGVMTGNANVNFLTGLIILIAYSVIIYLFSLYLLNKKQFTN
;
A
#
# COMPACT_ATOMS: atom_id res chain seq x y z
N MET A 1 24.61 22.61 -0.88
CA MET A 1 23.58 22.29 -1.91
C MET A 1 23.49 20.77 -1.97
N GLY A 2 22.28 20.21 -1.80
CA GLY A 2 22.09 18.78 -1.48
C GLY A 2 22.69 17.83 -2.52
N ALA A 3 23.45 16.84 -2.05
CA ALA A 3 23.96 15.78 -2.91
C ALA A 3 22.87 14.73 -3.11
N LEU A 4 22.40 14.54 -4.36
CA LEU A 4 21.41 13.50 -4.71
C LEU A 4 21.89 12.07 -4.38
N ASN A 5 23.20 11.89 -4.22
CA ASN A 5 23.83 10.63 -3.80
C ASN A 5 24.16 10.61 -2.30
N TYR A 6 23.52 11.45 -1.49
CA TYR A 6 23.71 11.43 -0.06
C TYR A 6 23.25 10.07 0.51
N PRO A 7 24.04 9.45 1.39
CA PRO A 7 23.73 8.16 1.99
C PRO A 7 22.63 8.30 3.05
N LEU A 8 21.56 7.52 2.92
CA LEU A 8 20.52 7.34 3.92
C LEU A 8 20.60 5.93 4.53
N PRO A 9 20.29 5.77 5.82
CA PRO A 9 20.22 4.46 6.44
C PRO A 9 19.09 3.62 5.82
N TYR A 10 19.40 2.37 5.55
CA TYR A 10 18.44 1.33 5.21
C TYR A 10 18.46 0.29 6.33
N PHE A 11 17.31 0.09 6.96
CA PHE A 11 17.14 -0.81 8.10
C PHE A 11 16.77 -2.20 7.59
N SER A 12 17.70 -3.16 7.70
CA SER A 12 17.38 -4.58 7.61
C SER A 12 17.24 -5.17 9.02
N ILE A 13 16.67 -6.37 9.09
CA ILE A 13 16.52 -7.10 10.37
C ILE A 13 17.90 -7.47 10.95
N GLU A 14 18.89 -7.74 10.08
CA GLU A 14 20.21 -8.21 10.50
C GLU A 14 21.29 -7.12 10.44
N GLU A 15 21.22 -6.19 9.48
CA GLU A 15 22.25 -5.17 9.26
C GLU A 15 21.68 -3.81 8.80
N ILE A 16 22.38 -2.73 9.15
CA ILE A 16 22.09 -1.40 8.61
C ILE A 16 22.94 -1.21 7.35
N SER A 17 22.28 -1.05 6.21
CA SER A 17 22.94 -0.71 4.94
C SER A 17 22.61 0.72 4.53
N VAL A 18 23.05 1.12 3.33
CA VAL A 18 22.93 2.50 2.87
C VAL A 18 22.23 2.54 1.51
N ILE A 19 21.26 3.44 1.38
CA ILE A 19 20.58 3.75 0.12
C ILE A 19 20.79 5.23 -0.25
N SER A 20 20.88 5.55 -1.54
CA SER A 20 20.97 6.94 -1.98
C SER A 20 19.61 7.64 -1.91
N ILE A 21 19.61 8.93 -1.58
CA ILE A 21 18.39 9.78 -1.61
C ILE A 21 17.66 9.66 -2.95
N SER A 22 18.40 9.71 -4.06
CA SER A 22 17.83 9.59 -5.41
C SER A 22 17.01 8.32 -5.59
N LYS A 23 17.54 7.16 -5.16
CA LYS A 23 16.87 5.87 -5.25
C LYS A 23 15.65 5.81 -4.32
N GLN A 24 15.77 6.36 -3.11
CA GLN A 24 14.67 6.40 -2.16
C GLN A 24 13.47 7.20 -2.67
N ILE A 25 13.72 8.38 -3.26
CA ILE A 25 12.66 9.20 -3.85
C ILE A 25 11.98 8.45 -5.00
N ILE A 26 12.75 7.92 -5.96
CA ILE A 26 12.19 7.25 -7.14
C ILE A 26 11.33 6.04 -6.74
N TYR A 27 11.84 5.20 -5.85
CA TYR A 27 11.13 3.98 -5.44
C TYR A 27 9.91 4.31 -4.58
N SER A 28 10.03 5.25 -3.65
CA SER A 28 8.91 5.67 -2.81
C SER A 28 7.81 6.32 -3.64
N SER A 29 8.15 7.21 -4.58
CA SER A 29 7.19 7.85 -5.49
C SER A 29 6.51 6.83 -6.41
N THR A 30 7.26 5.86 -6.94
CA THR A 30 6.70 4.79 -7.77
C THR A 30 5.68 3.98 -6.97
N LEU A 31 6.04 3.55 -5.77
CA LEU A 31 5.17 2.75 -4.92
C LEU A 31 3.93 3.54 -4.49
N PHE A 32 4.10 4.83 -4.18
CA PHE A 32 3.00 5.74 -3.86
C PHE A 32 2.01 5.93 -5.02
N LEU A 33 2.50 5.97 -6.27
CA LEU A 33 1.62 6.04 -7.45
C LEU A 33 0.72 4.81 -7.54
N PHE A 34 1.27 3.60 -7.38
CA PHE A 34 0.48 2.37 -7.38
C PHE A 34 -0.51 2.31 -6.21
N LEU A 35 -0.12 2.83 -5.05
CA LEU A 35 -0.99 2.95 -3.89
C LEU A 35 -2.20 3.86 -4.16
N ILE A 36 -1.99 4.99 -4.85
CA ILE A 36 -3.09 5.89 -5.26
C ILE A 36 -4.05 5.14 -6.20
N ILE A 37 -3.52 4.44 -7.21
CA ILE A 37 -4.35 3.66 -8.15
C ILE A 37 -5.19 2.64 -7.40
N PHE A 38 -4.57 1.85 -6.52
CA PHE A 38 -5.26 0.88 -5.67
C PHE A 38 -6.36 1.55 -4.83
N THR A 39 -6.05 2.67 -4.19
CA THR A 39 -7.00 3.38 -3.31
C THR A 39 -8.19 3.92 -4.09
N VAL A 40 -7.98 4.46 -5.29
CA VAL A 40 -9.07 4.94 -6.17
C VAL A 40 -9.97 3.78 -6.59
N LEU A 41 -9.38 2.65 -6.99
CA LEU A 41 -10.14 1.45 -7.36
C LEU A 41 -10.94 0.90 -6.17
N LEU A 42 -10.34 0.86 -4.98
CA LEU A 42 -11.00 0.45 -3.75
C LEU A 42 -12.16 1.38 -3.40
N ASN A 43 -11.97 2.70 -3.50
CA ASN A 43 -13.05 3.67 -3.28
C ASN A 43 -14.20 3.46 -4.29
N ASN A 44 -13.90 3.24 -5.56
CA ASN A 44 -14.91 2.97 -6.58
C ASN A 44 -15.68 1.68 -6.26
N LEU A 45 -15.00 0.62 -5.82
CA LEU A 45 -15.65 -0.61 -5.40
C LEU A 45 -16.61 -0.37 -4.23
N ILE A 46 -16.17 0.37 -3.20
CA ILE A 46 -17.04 0.70 -2.07
C ILE A 46 -18.22 1.54 -2.52
N ALA A 47 -18.03 2.54 -3.38
CA ALA A 47 -19.10 3.36 -3.94
C ALA A 47 -20.15 2.51 -4.67
N LEU A 48 -19.71 1.49 -5.41
CA LEU A 48 -20.62 0.54 -6.06
C LEU A 48 -21.40 -0.32 -5.06
N LEU A 49 -20.89 -0.56 -3.86
CA LEU A 49 -21.57 -1.33 -2.82
C LEU A 49 -22.50 -0.47 -1.96
N THR A 50 -22.16 0.79 -1.72
CA THR A 50 -22.91 1.71 -0.87
C THR A 50 -23.88 2.63 -1.63
N ASP A 51 -23.76 2.67 -2.96
CA ASP A 51 -24.50 3.60 -3.85
C ASP A 51 -24.34 5.09 -3.44
N SER A 52 -23.23 5.41 -2.75
CA SER A 52 -22.94 6.77 -2.25
C SER A 52 -21.44 7.07 -2.24
N ASN A 53 -21.06 8.08 -3.03
CA ASN A 53 -19.67 8.54 -3.16
C ASN A 53 -19.10 9.17 -1.88
N ILE A 54 -19.95 9.83 -1.07
CA ILE A 54 -19.49 10.46 0.17
C ILE A 54 -19.20 9.38 1.22
N MET A 55 -20.08 8.38 1.33
CA MET A 55 -19.86 7.26 2.25
C MET A 55 -18.65 6.42 1.84
N SER A 56 -18.42 6.23 0.53
CA SER A 56 -17.30 5.43 0.05
C SER A 56 -15.95 6.04 0.41
N LEU A 57 -15.81 7.36 0.28
CA LEU A 57 -14.59 8.07 0.65
C LEU A 57 -14.30 7.90 2.14
N GLY A 58 -15.30 8.15 2.99
CA GLY A 58 -15.15 7.98 4.44
C GLY A 58 -14.73 6.56 4.83
N LEU A 59 -15.41 5.55 4.27
CA LEU A 59 -15.09 4.14 4.53
C LEU A 59 -13.71 3.75 4.01
N SER A 60 -13.31 4.22 2.82
CA SER A 60 -11.99 3.90 2.26
C SER A 60 -10.85 4.39 3.14
N VAL A 61 -10.96 5.61 3.68
CA VAL A 61 -9.96 6.19 4.58
C VAL A 61 -9.95 5.45 5.92
N ILE A 62 -11.12 5.17 6.49
CA ILE A 62 -11.22 4.42 7.75
C ILE A 62 -10.55 3.05 7.60
N ILE A 63 -10.91 2.29 6.55
CA ILE A 63 -10.32 0.97 6.28
C ILE A 63 -8.81 1.09 6.12
N ALA A 64 -8.34 2.01 5.28
CA ALA A 64 -6.91 2.20 5.01
C ALA A 64 -6.11 2.48 6.30
N VAL A 65 -6.58 3.43 7.11
CA VAL A 65 -5.91 3.82 8.36
C VAL A 65 -6.01 2.71 9.40
N SER A 66 -7.17 2.08 9.57
CA SER A 66 -7.36 1.00 10.55
C SER A 66 -6.44 -0.18 10.28
N PHE A 67 -6.34 -0.63 9.02
CA PHE A 67 -5.43 -1.73 8.67
C PHE A 67 -3.97 -1.33 8.84
N ASN A 68 -3.59 -0.10 8.46
CA ASN A 68 -2.22 0.36 8.64
C ASN A 68 -1.80 0.38 10.11
N LEU A 69 -2.66 0.92 10.99
CA LEU A 69 -2.40 0.95 12.43
C LEU A 69 -2.37 -0.46 13.04
N ALA A 70 -3.28 -1.34 12.62
CA ALA A 70 -3.30 -2.73 13.06
C ALA A 70 -1.95 -3.41 12.82
N VAL A 71 -1.38 -3.25 11.62
CA VAL A 71 -0.09 -3.84 11.25
C VAL A 71 1.10 -3.15 11.92
N THR A 72 1.17 -1.82 11.83
CA THR A 72 2.39 -1.08 12.21
C THR A 72 2.50 -0.80 13.70
N GLN A 73 1.38 -0.46 14.37
CA GLN A 73 1.41 -0.04 15.77
C GLN A 73 1.05 -1.17 16.73
N TYR A 74 0.09 -2.00 16.36
CA TYR A 74 -0.40 -3.08 17.23
C TYR A 74 0.23 -4.44 16.91
N GLY A 75 1.01 -4.54 15.84
CA GLY A 75 1.64 -5.80 15.40
C GLY A 75 0.64 -6.88 14.99
N LEU A 76 -0.64 -6.53 14.83
CA LEU A 76 -1.67 -7.45 14.34
C LEU A 76 -1.39 -7.74 12.87
N LEU A 77 -1.45 -9.01 12.48
CA LEU A 77 -1.20 -9.42 11.09
C LEU A 77 0.26 -9.15 10.62
N SER A 78 1.20 -8.93 11.54
CA SER A 78 2.63 -8.70 11.21
C SER A 78 3.25 -9.83 10.37
N SER A 79 2.88 -11.08 10.66
CA SER A 79 3.32 -12.27 9.92
C SER A 79 2.92 -12.25 8.44
N ILE A 80 1.79 -11.62 8.11
CA ILE A 80 1.26 -11.50 6.74
C ILE A 80 1.33 -10.06 6.20
N ALA A 81 2.06 -9.17 6.88
CA ALA A 81 2.12 -7.75 6.54
C ALA A 81 2.54 -7.51 5.08
N HIS A 82 3.43 -8.34 4.54
CA HIS A 82 3.88 -8.26 3.15
C HIS A 82 2.76 -8.47 2.11
N VAL A 83 1.67 -9.16 2.46
CA VAL A 83 0.53 -9.41 1.54
C VAL A 83 -0.52 -8.31 1.62
N LEU A 84 -0.56 -7.57 2.72
CA LEU A 84 -1.58 -6.54 2.93
C LEU A 84 -1.23 -5.27 2.15
N PRO A 85 -2.10 -4.80 1.22
CA PRO A 85 -1.81 -3.59 0.44
C PRO A 85 -1.68 -2.34 1.31
N PHE A 86 -2.37 -2.30 2.45
CA PHE A 86 -2.35 -1.17 3.40
C PHE A 86 -1.04 -1.06 4.19
N THR A 87 -0.22 -2.11 4.25
CA THR A 87 1.13 -2.04 4.84
C THR A 87 1.99 -1.02 4.08
N TYR A 88 1.71 -0.83 2.80
CA TYR A 88 2.48 0.02 1.90
C TYR A 88 2.02 1.48 1.86
N LEU A 89 1.10 1.88 2.75
CA LEU A 89 0.62 3.28 2.85
C LEU A 89 1.76 4.26 3.17
N ASN A 90 2.73 3.83 3.99
CA ASN A 90 3.95 4.61 4.23
C ASN A 90 5.07 4.11 3.31
N SER A 91 5.01 4.52 2.04
CA SER A 91 5.97 4.07 1.02
C SER A 91 7.41 4.37 1.40
N SER A 92 7.69 5.54 1.99
CA SER A 92 9.05 5.90 2.42
C SER A 92 9.60 4.92 3.45
N ALA A 93 8.80 4.60 4.48
CA ALA A 93 9.18 3.67 5.54
C ALA A 93 9.31 2.21 5.06
N VAL A 94 8.69 1.88 3.92
CA VAL A 94 8.91 0.59 3.24
C VAL A 94 10.25 0.59 2.51
N ILE A 95 10.60 1.69 1.83
CA ILE A 95 11.86 1.77 1.06
C ILE A 95 13.08 1.82 1.98
N ASP A 96 12.99 2.51 3.12
CA ASP A 96 14.08 2.53 4.10
C ASP A 96 14.11 1.27 5.00
N GLY A 97 13.16 0.35 4.85
CA GLY A 97 13.10 -0.92 5.58
C GLY A 97 12.52 -0.84 7.00
N THR A 98 12.14 0.35 7.47
CA THR A 98 11.56 0.56 8.81
C THR A 98 10.33 -0.33 9.04
N ILE A 99 9.42 -0.43 8.06
CA ILE A 99 8.22 -1.27 8.20
C ILE A 99 8.58 -2.75 8.30
N GLY A 100 9.58 -3.22 7.55
CA GLY A 100 10.05 -4.60 7.61
C GLY A 100 10.59 -4.94 9.00
N VAL A 101 11.36 -4.04 9.61
CA VAL A 101 11.86 -4.20 10.99
C VAL A 101 10.73 -4.13 12.01
N MET A 102 9.82 -3.15 11.91
CA MET A 102 8.68 -3.01 12.85
C MET A 102 7.77 -4.23 12.85
N THR A 103 7.58 -4.86 11.69
CA THR A 103 6.74 -6.05 11.53
C THR A 103 7.49 -7.36 11.73
N GLY A 104 8.82 -7.32 11.89
CA GLY A 104 9.67 -8.51 11.91
C GLY A 104 9.60 -9.32 10.60
N ASN A 105 9.27 -8.66 9.47
CA ASN A 105 8.98 -9.31 8.20
C ASN A 105 9.84 -8.74 7.07
N ALA A 106 10.96 -9.40 6.77
CA ALA A 106 11.90 -8.99 5.72
C ALA A 106 11.29 -8.98 4.31
N ASN A 107 10.16 -9.65 4.12
CA ASN A 107 9.45 -9.68 2.84
C ASN A 107 8.67 -8.37 2.58
N VAL A 108 8.58 -7.45 3.55
CA VAL A 108 8.01 -6.12 3.29
C VAL A 108 9.09 -5.23 2.65
N ASN A 109 9.05 -5.13 1.32
CA ASN A 109 10.02 -4.34 0.57
C ASN A 109 9.37 -3.74 -0.69
N PHE A 110 10.16 -3.02 -1.48
CA PHE A 110 9.69 -2.36 -2.70
C PHE A 110 9.06 -3.33 -3.71
N LEU A 111 9.72 -4.45 -3.99
CA LEU A 111 9.31 -5.39 -5.03
C LEU A 111 8.01 -6.10 -4.65
N THR A 112 7.92 -6.58 -3.40
CA THR A 112 6.70 -7.21 -2.89
C THR A 112 5.54 -6.22 -2.85
N GLY A 113 5.79 -4.98 -2.43
CA GLY A 113 4.79 -3.92 -2.46
C GLY A 113 4.25 -3.64 -3.86
N LEU A 114 5.13 -3.56 -4.85
CA LEU A 114 4.72 -3.34 -6.24
C LEU A 114 3.87 -4.49 -6.77
N ILE A 115 4.28 -5.75 -6.52
CA ILE A 115 3.53 -6.94 -6.93
C ILE A 115 2.15 -6.97 -6.28
N ILE A 116 2.08 -6.77 -4.96
CA ILE A 116 0.83 -6.81 -4.20
C ILE A 116 -0.12 -5.71 -4.62
N LEU A 117 0.36 -4.46 -4.75
CA LEU A 117 -0.49 -3.35 -5.17
C LEU A 117 -1.05 -3.57 -6.58
N ILE A 118 -0.26 -4.08 -7.52
CA ILE A 118 -0.74 -4.43 -8.87
C ILE A 118 -1.77 -5.56 -8.80
N ALA A 119 -1.45 -6.66 -8.11
CA ALA A 119 -2.34 -7.82 -8.03
C ALA A 119 -3.70 -7.45 -7.44
N TYR A 120 -3.71 -6.74 -6.30
CA TYR A 120 -4.96 -6.30 -5.68
C TYR A 120 -5.71 -5.26 -6.52
N SER A 121 -5.01 -4.36 -7.21
CA SER A 121 -5.66 -3.41 -8.14
C SER A 121 -6.39 -4.15 -9.25
N VAL A 122 -5.76 -5.16 -9.86
CA VAL A 122 -6.39 -5.98 -10.91
C VAL A 122 -7.60 -6.74 -10.35
N ILE A 123 -7.48 -7.36 -9.18
CA ILE A 123 -8.58 -8.11 -8.55
C ILE A 123 -9.78 -7.18 -8.27
N ILE A 124 -9.54 -6.00 -7.67
CA ILE A 124 -10.59 -5.02 -7.36
C ILE A 124 -11.24 -4.52 -8.64
N TYR A 125 -10.46 -4.25 -9.68
CA TYR A 125 -10.97 -3.80 -10.97
C TYR A 125 -11.89 -4.84 -11.61
N LEU A 126 -11.44 -6.10 -11.69
CA LEU A 126 -12.26 -7.19 -12.23
C LEU A 126 -13.55 -7.41 -11.43
N PHE A 127 -13.46 -7.35 -10.10
CA PHE A 127 -14.62 -7.49 -9.23
C PHE A 127 -15.61 -6.33 -9.38
N SER A 128 -15.10 -5.10 -9.53
CA SER A 128 -15.92 -3.91 -9.81
C SER A 128 -16.66 -4.04 -11.14
N LEU A 129 -15.99 -4.53 -12.19
CA LEU A 129 -16.62 -4.80 -13.49
C LEU A 129 -17.72 -5.86 -13.39
N TYR A 130 -17.47 -6.94 -12.66
CA TYR A 130 -18.46 -7.99 -12.42
C TYR A 130 -19.72 -7.45 -11.73
N LEU A 131 -19.54 -6.63 -10.68
CA LEU A 131 -20.66 -5.99 -9.97
C LEU A 131 -21.45 -5.01 -10.85
N LEU A 132 -20.74 -4.20 -11.65
CA LEU A 132 -21.36 -3.28 -12.60
C LEU A 132 -22.25 -3.99 -13.60
N ASN A 133 -21.73 -5.06 -14.23
CA ASN A 133 -22.50 -5.87 -15.17
C ASN A 133 -23.76 -6.42 -14.51
N LYS A 134 -23.64 -6.96 -13.29
CA LYS A 134 -24.80 -7.48 -12.55
C LYS A 134 -25.86 -6.41 -12.30
N LYS A 135 -25.47 -5.20 -11.87
CA LYS A 135 -26.41 -4.09 -11.62
C LYS A 135 -27.18 -3.67 -12.88
N GLN A 136 -26.53 -3.68 -14.04
CA GLN A 136 -27.16 -3.31 -15.31
C GLN A 136 -28.27 -4.27 -15.77
N PHE A 137 -28.23 -5.55 -15.41
CA PHE A 137 -29.27 -6.54 -15.77
C PHE A 137 -30.45 -6.59 -14.80
N THR A 138 -30.39 -5.88 -13.66
CA THR A 138 -31.45 -5.84 -12.64
C THR A 138 -32.34 -4.59 -12.70
N ASN A 139 -32.03 -3.64 -13.58
CA ASN A 139 -32.88 -2.48 -13.90
C ASN A 139 -33.54 -2.68 -15.27
#